data_AF-A0A0K2U9B7-F1
#
_entry.id   AF-A0A0K2U9B7-F1
#
_cell.length_a   1.000
_cell.length_b   1.000
_cell.length_c   1.000
_cell.angle_alpha   90.00
_cell.angle_beta   90.00
_cell.angle_gamma   90.00
#
_symmetry.space_group_name_H-M   'P 1'
#
loop_
_entity.id
_entity.type
_entity.pdbx_description
1 polymer ?
#
loop_
_entity_poly.entity_id
_entity_poly.type
_entity_poly.pdbx_seq_one_letter_code
_entity_poly.pdbx_strand_id
1 'polypeptide(L)'
;MLTPRFNISQDKESLTISIYAPFTHLSSTTIHIEGEDFRFFSTPYYLRLHLSGNVIEDKGYYDADSNSFIVRAIKETPGEEFKGLDKITTLLTPSHPDRKRISLGNGIQEVDPPSVPEEEDPLCWFYPQEMPSEIEKNDGVALKTVGYGFGFEFTKVYSKLPFSNTLLDIVDVDLKSNEEITLERSCKEKEAFSDEHYLSDLFDPTDELKLCYSENPSNWLMNGKAFTKEEVERMLSLPKRHYLIAENNYHAVYLGLLDILMAYFYDMRITGGEHCSESAWVISKLCATLSCVEMFNKLKKCMASFFRRSLTYPLFRSYELSVLVVEDVSKILKREDPITPIVKILLDIIPIFNDYDDRYIFNQLYIEPYATWIQSRTPQNLNSLGHAIEKTLENWDKDSVDLELTELEEAAELCCRDEKNGKVNDLIENVKKLELNATLSDSDDNSDSDGDSETDTYSRSSSSYESGSTSSYESSTCESD
;
A
#
# COMPACT_ATOMS: atom_id res chain seq x y z
N MET A 1 -12.14 0.69 -31.53
CA MET A 1 -10.71 0.46 -31.82
C MET A 1 -10.07 -0.03 -30.55
N LEU A 2 -9.46 -1.23 -30.58
CA LEU A 2 -8.86 -1.86 -29.41
C LEU A 2 -7.33 -1.72 -29.48
N THR A 3 -6.67 -1.54 -28.34
CA THR A 3 -5.20 -1.63 -28.29
C THR A 3 -4.82 -3.11 -28.14
N PRO A 4 -4.10 -3.72 -29.10
CA PRO A 4 -3.69 -5.12 -29.00
C PRO A 4 -2.67 -5.30 -27.88
N ARG A 5 -2.54 -6.51 -27.34
CA ARG A 5 -1.45 -6.82 -26.40
C ARG A 5 -0.14 -6.83 -27.18
N PHE A 6 0.90 -6.23 -26.62
CA PHE A 6 2.20 -6.19 -27.27
C PHE A 6 3.33 -6.37 -26.26
N ASN A 7 4.47 -6.85 -26.75
CA ASN A 7 5.71 -6.95 -26.00
C ASN A 7 6.85 -6.47 -26.90
N ILE A 8 7.79 -5.73 -26.32
CA ILE A 8 8.96 -5.20 -27.03
C ILE A 8 10.21 -5.75 -26.38
N SER A 9 11.00 -6.50 -27.15
CA SER A 9 12.34 -6.92 -26.76
C SER A 9 13.38 -6.24 -27.63
N GLN A 10 14.60 -6.11 -27.13
CA GLN A 10 15.70 -5.48 -27.85
C GLN A 10 16.96 -6.35 -27.85
N ASP A 11 17.67 -6.30 -28.97
CA ASP A 11 19.03 -6.79 -29.15
C ASP A 11 19.97 -5.61 -29.40
N LYS A 12 21.27 -5.89 -29.58
CA LYS A 12 22.29 -4.87 -29.91
C LYS A 12 22.02 -4.15 -31.23
N GLU A 13 21.37 -4.81 -32.19
CA GLU A 13 21.16 -4.29 -33.55
C GLU A 13 19.68 -4.10 -33.92
N SER A 14 18.75 -4.81 -33.27
CA SER A 14 17.32 -4.79 -33.63
C SER A 14 16.40 -4.70 -32.43
N LEU A 15 15.22 -4.12 -32.65
CA LEU A 15 14.05 -4.13 -31.78
C LEU A 15 13.04 -5.15 -32.34
N THR A 16 12.52 -6.03 -31.49
CA THR A 16 11.47 -7.00 -31.85
C THR A 16 10.19 -6.63 -31.13
N ILE A 17 9.17 -6.25 -31.90
CA ILE A 17 7.84 -5.90 -31.40
C ILE A 17 6.92 -7.08 -31.72
N SER A 18 6.45 -7.78 -30.69
CA SER A 18 5.45 -8.84 -30.80
C SER A 18 4.07 -8.28 -30.47
N ILE A 19 3.11 -8.39 -31.38
CA ILE A 19 1.76 -7.83 -31.27
C ILE A 19 0.75 -8.98 -31.37
N TYR A 20 0.08 -9.30 -30.28
CA TYR A 20 -0.96 -10.30 -30.21
C TYR A 20 -2.30 -9.71 -30.66
N ALA A 21 -2.76 -10.14 -31.85
CA ALA A 21 -3.95 -9.61 -32.50
C ALA A 21 -4.73 -10.74 -33.21
N PRO A 22 -5.42 -11.62 -32.46
CA PRO A 22 -6.01 -12.85 -32.98
C PRO A 22 -7.23 -12.62 -33.90
N PHE A 23 -7.97 -11.53 -33.71
CA PHE A 23 -9.17 -11.21 -34.50
C PHE A 23 -8.88 -10.27 -35.67
N THR A 24 -7.77 -10.47 -36.38
CA THR A 24 -7.33 -9.62 -37.48
C THR A 24 -7.57 -10.26 -38.85
N HIS A 25 -7.82 -9.42 -39.85
CA HIS A 25 -7.74 -9.83 -41.25
C HIS A 25 -6.35 -9.47 -41.79
N LEU A 26 -5.54 -10.48 -42.12
CA LEU A 26 -4.17 -10.33 -42.63
C LEU A 26 -4.07 -9.39 -43.84
N SER A 27 -5.11 -9.32 -44.68
CA SER A 27 -5.17 -8.45 -45.85
C SER A 27 -5.36 -6.96 -45.52
N SER A 28 -5.79 -6.63 -44.31
CA SER A 28 -6.05 -5.26 -43.85
C SER A 28 -4.97 -4.71 -42.91
N THR A 29 -3.92 -5.48 -42.68
CA THR A 29 -2.83 -5.08 -41.78
C THR A 29 -1.89 -4.10 -42.46
N THR A 30 -1.69 -2.94 -41.83
CA THR A 30 -0.73 -1.92 -42.24
C THR A 30 0.19 -1.61 -41.07
N ILE A 31 1.50 -1.61 -41.34
CA ILE A 31 2.55 -1.26 -40.39
C ILE A 31 3.28 -0.06 -40.99
N HIS A 32 3.45 0.99 -40.18
CA HIS A 32 4.21 2.17 -40.55
C HIS A 32 5.22 2.46 -39.46
N ILE A 33 6.48 2.63 -39.84
CA ILE A 33 7.59 2.97 -38.95
C ILE A 33 8.24 4.24 -39.49
N GLU A 34 8.23 5.30 -38.70
CA GLU A 34 8.79 6.61 -39.07
C GLU A 34 9.57 7.20 -37.89
N GLY A 35 10.88 7.00 -37.87
CA GLY A 35 11.75 7.48 -36.79
C GLY A 35 11.38 6.86 -35.45
N GLU A 36 10.84 7.68 -34.54
CA GLU A 36 10.35 7.29 -33.21
C GLU A 36 8.92 6.74 -33.22
N ASP A 37 8.15 6.98 -34.30
CA ASP A 37 6.73 6.62 -34.40
C ASP A 37 6.55 5.23 -35.02
N PHE A 38 6.00 4.29 -34.26
CA PHE A 38 5.54 2.99 -34.77
C PHE A 38 4.00 2.94 -34.77
N ARG A 39 3.39 2.59 -35.90
CA ARG A 39 1.93 2.49 -36.06
C ARG A 39 1.56 1.14 -36.67
N PHE A 40 0.69 0.42 -35.98
CA PHE A 40 0.07 -0.81 -36.44
C PHE A 40 -1.44 -0.61 -36.51
N PHE A 41 -2.02 -0.89 -37.67
CA PHE A 41 -3.46 -0.83 -37.90
C PHE A 41 -3.92 -2.14 -38.54
N SER A 42 -4.85 -2.82 -37.87
CA SER A 42 -5.51 -4.02 -38.39
C SER A 42 -6.84 -4.19 -37.66
N THR A 43 -7.96 -3.94 -38.33
CA THR A 43 -9.31 -3.90 -37.72
C THR A 43 -9.59 -5.18 -36.91
N PRO A 44 -10.04 -5.08 -35.63
CA PRO A 44 -10.45 -3.87 -34.87
C PRO A 44 -9.31 -3.17 -34.08
N TYR A 45 -8.07 -3.62 -34.24
CA TYR A 45 -6.90 -3.19 -33.47
C TYR A 45 -6.19 -1.98 -34.06
N TYR A 46 -5.75 -1.09 -33.16
CA TYR A 46 -4.87 0.02 -33.47
C TYR A 46 -3.86 0.20 -32.35
N LEU A 47 -2.59 0.27 -32.74
CA LEU A 47 -1.47 0.50 -31.86
C LEU A 47 -0.61 1.62 -32.43
N ARG A 48 -0.31 2.62 -31.60
CA ARG A 48 0.67 3.64 -31.89
C ARG A 48 1.65 3.65 -30.72
N LEU A 49 2.92 3.47 -31.01
CA LEU A 49 4.01 3.51 -30.04
C LEU A 49 4.94 4.67 -30.38
N HIS A 50 5.41 5.33 -29.35
CA HIS A 50 6.48 6.31 -29.41
C HIS A 50 7.72 5.70 -28.75
N LEU A 51 8.72 5.38 -29.57
CA LEU A 51 9.96 4.75 -29.13
C LEU A 51 10.95 5.82 -28.65
N SER A 52 11.85 5.45 -27.74
CA SER A 52 12.86 6.35 -27.18
C SER A 52 14.02 6.67 -28.13
N GLY A 53 14.04 6.08 -29.33
CA GLY A 53 15.03 6.33 -30.36
C GLY A 53 14.52 5.96 -31.74
N ASN A 54 15.28 6.31 -32.77
CA ASN A 54 14.90 6.10 -34.15
C ASN A 54 15.10 4.65 -34.60
N VAL A 55 14.10 4.13 -35.31
CA VAL A 55 14.13 2.79 -35.89
C VAL A 55 13.80 2.79 -37.38
N ILE A 56 14.41 1.84 -38.09
CA ILE A 56 14.24 1.60 -39.52
C ILE A 56 13.54 0.26 -39.71
N GLU A 57 12.62 0.17 -40.67
CA GLU A 57 11.90 -1.06 -40.98
C GLU A 57 12.84 -2.13 -41.58
N ASP A 58 12.80 -3.37 -41.04
CA ASP A 58 13.50 -4.53 -41.61
C ASP A 58 12.49 -5.54 -42.14
N LYS A 59 11.86 -6.33 -41.27
CA LYS A 59 10.97 -7.44 -41.63
C LYS A 59 9.90 -7.65 -40.59
N GLY A 60 8.67 -7.91 -41.03
CA GLY A 60 7.58 -8.38 -40.19
C GLY A 60 6.99 -9.68 -40.72
N TYR A 61 6.64 -10.60 -39.83
CA TYR A 61 5.90 -11.81 -40.18
C TYR A 61 4.78 -12.10 -39.18
N TYR A 62 3.76 -12.82 -39.62
CA TYR A 62 2.69 -13.31 -38.77
C TYR A 62 3.01 -14.74 -38.33
N ASP A 63 3.05 -14.95 -37.01
CA ASP A 63 3.20 -16.28 -36.42
C ASP A 63 1.80 -16.86 -36.14
N ALA A 64 1.45 -17.89 -36.89
CA ALA A 64 0.15 -18.55 -36.81
C ALA A 64 0.00 -19.41 -35.54
N ASP A 65 1.10 -19.83 -34.92
CA ASP A 65 1.05 -20.66 -33.70
C ASP A 65 0.79 -19.79 -32.47
N SER A 66 1.35 -18.57 -32.44
CA SER A 66 1.18 -17.61 -31.34
C SER A 66 0.12 -16.54 -31.59
N ASN A 67 -0.55 -16.56 -32.76
CA ASN A 67 -1.50 -15.53 -33.22
C ASN A 67 -0.95 -14.10 -33.06
N SER A 68 0.35 -13.93 -33.31
CA SER A 68 1.06 -12.68 -33.05
C SER A 68 1.80 -12.19 -34.31
N PHE A 69 1.77 -10.88 -34.54
CA PHE A 69 2.62 -10.23 -35.52
C PHE A 69 3.97 -9.94 -34.88
N ILE A 70 5.03 -10.47 -35.46
CA ILE A 70 6.41 -10.24 -35.00
C ILE A 70 7.05 -9.28 -36.00
N VAL A 71 7.26 -8.04 -35.55
CA VAL A 71 7.87 -6.97 -36.35
C VAL A 71 9.27 -6.71 -35.85
N ARG A 72 10.26 -6.88 -36.72
CA ARG A 72 11.65 -6.57 -36.46
C ARG A 72 11.98 -5.21 -37.08
N ALA A 73 12.43 -4.28 -36.24
CA ALA A 73 12.92 -2.98 -36.64
C ALA A 73 14.42 -2.88 -36.31
N ILE A 74 15.22 -2.29 -37.19
CA ILE A 74 16.66 -2.07 -36.98
C ILE A 74 16.85 -0.73 -36.29
N LYS A 75 17.78 -0.65 -35.33
CA LYS A 75 18.14 0.61 -34.67
C LYS A 75 18.96 1.49 -35.63
N GLU A 76 18.65 2.78 -35.74
CA GLU A 76 19.45 3.70 -36.58
C GLU A 76 20.92 3.80 -36.12
N THR A 77 21.13 3.68 -34.80
CA THR A 77 22.41 3.68 -34.08
C THR A 77 22.68 2.29 -33.48
N PRO A 78 23.51 1.45 -34.13
CA PRO A 78 23.84 0.12 -33.60
C PRO A 78 24.51 0.21 -32.23
N GLY A 79 23.97 -0.53 -31.25
CA GLY A 79 24.45 -0.53 -29.87
C GLY A 79 23.76 0.45 -28.92
N GLU A 80 22.83 1.29 -29.38
CA GLU A 80 22.00 2.12 -28.50
C GLU A 80 20.99 1.26 -27.72
N GLU A 81 20.94 1.41 -26.40
CA GLU A 81 19.97 0.73 -25.54
C GLU A 81 18.72 1.60 -25.37
N PHE A 82 17.59 1.07 -25.84
CA PHE A 82 16.30 1.77 -25.74
C PHE A 82 15.81 1.61 -24.30
N LYS A 83 15.78 2.70 -23.55
CA LYS A 83 15.31 2.70 -22.16
C LYS A 83 13.77 2.74 -22.13
N GLY A 84 13.17 2.06 -21.15
CA GLY A 84 11.73 2.15 -20.87
C GLY A 84 10.80 1.32 -21.79
N LEU A 85 11.29 0.24 -22.39
CA LEU A 85 10.47 -0.65 -23.23
C LEU A 85 9.36 -1.38 -22.46
N ASP A 86 9.51 -1.46 -21.15
CA ASP A 86 8.59 -1.98 -20.15
C ASP A 86 7.52 -0.95 -19.71
N LYS A 87 7.73 0.35 -19.99
CA LYS A 87 6.84 1.46 -19.61
C LYS A 87 5.71 1.66 -20.64
N ILE A 88 4.80 0.69 -20.72
CA ILE A 88 3.75 0.61 -21.75
C ILE A 88 2.90 1.88 -21.87
N THR A 89 2.50 2.52 -20.75
CA THR A 89 1.68 3.74 -20.82
C THR A 89 2.44 4.92 -21.43
N THR A 90 3.74 5.00 -21.18
CA THR A 90 4.63 6.02 -21.74
C THR A 90 4.79 5.81 -23.24
N LEU A 91 4.96 4.55 -23.69
CA LEU A 91 5.04 4.22 -25.11
C LEU A 91 3.74 4.53 -25.88
N LEU A 92 2.58 4.38 -25.24
CA LEU A 92 1.26 4.62 -25.86
C LEU A 92 0.84 6.09 -25.91
N THR A 93 1.50 6.95 -25.15
CA THR A 93 1.15 8.37 -25.07
C THR A 93 2.13 9.19 -25.91
N PRO A 94 1.65 10.02 -26.86
CA PRO A 94 2.53 10.85 -27.67
C PRO A 94 3.27 11.85 -26.78
N SER A 95 4.59 11.90 -26.90
CA SER A 95 5.39 13.04 -26.43
C SER A 95 5.13 14.19 -27.40
N HIS A 96 3.99 14.87 -27.26
CA HIS A 96 3.68 16.06 -28.05
C HIS A 96 3.52 17.26 -27.11
N PRO A 97 4.22 18.37 -27.33
CA PRO A 97 4.09 19.60 -26.56
C PRO A 97 2.70 20.28 -26.66
N ASP A 98 1.78 19.76 -27.47
CA ASP A 98 0.53 20.45 -27.86
C ASP A 98 -0.78 19.90 -27.28
N ARG A 99 -0.75 18.95 -26.33
CA ARG A 99 -2.01 18.49 -25.71
C ARG A 99 -2.52 19.49 -24.68
N LYS A 100 -3.34 20.41 -25.19
CA LYS A 100 -4.23 21.29 -24.42
C LYS A 100 -5.00 20.51 -23.36
N ARG A 101 -4.87 20.99 -22.11
CA ARG A 101 -5.71 20.75 -20.92
C ARG A 101 -7.12 20.26 -21.28
N ILE A 102 -7.51 19.10 -20.79
CA ILE A 102 -8.93 18.82 -20.51
C ILE A 102 -9.10 18.97 -19.00
N SER A 103 -9.27 20.21 -18.57
CA SER A 103 -9.67 20.56 -17.21
C SER A 103 -11.19 20.68 -17.15
N LEU A 104 -11.86 19.83 -16.37
CA LEU A 104 -13.20 20.16 -15.86
C LEU A 104 -13.00 21.07 -14.63
N GLY A 105 -13.05 22.38 -14.84
CA GLY A 105 -12.98 23.36 -13.76
C GLY A 105 -12.22 24.62 -14.15
N ASN A 106 -12.85 25.77 -13.97
CA ASN A 106 -12.51 27.08 -14.51
C ASN A 106 -11.07 27.58 -14.26
N GLY A 107 -10.51 28.25 -15.26
CA GLY A 107 -9.44 29.25 -15.08
C GLY A 107 -8.17 28.97 -15.87
N ILE A 108 -8.07 29.56 -17.06
CA ILE A 108 -6.92 29.48 -17.96
C ILE A 108 -5.80 30.40 -17.44
N GLN A 109 -4.59 29.87 -17.29
CA GLN A 109 -3.37 30.67 -17.46
C GLN A 109 -2.41 29.83 -18.31
N GLU A 110 -2.06 30.37 -19.48
CA GLU A 110 -1.10 29.81 -20.42
C GLU A 110 0.32 29.98 -19.85
N VAL A 111 1.05 28.89 -19.71
CA VAL A 111 2.51 28.90 -19.57
C VAL A 111 3.03 27.78 -20.48
N ASP A 112 3.97 28.13 -21.35
CA ASP A 112 4.60 27.20 -22.29
C ASP A 112 5.25 26.01 -21.56
N PRO A 113 5.18 24.78 -22.11
CA PRO A 113 5.81 23.61 -21.50
C PRO A 113 7.33 23.66 -21.69
N PRO A 114 8.15 23.40 -20.64
CA PRO A 114 9.57 23.20 -20.84
C PRO A 114 9.79 21.89 -21.60
N SER A 115 10.47 22.03 -22.74
CA SER A 115 11.02 20.93 -23.52
C SER A 115 12.22 20.31 -22.80
N VAL A 116 12.34 18.98 -22.88
CA VAL A 116 13.39 18.11 -22.30
C VAL A 116 13.21 17.88 -20.80
N PRO A 117 13.21 16.63 -20.30
CA PRO A 117 13.39 16.39 -18.86
C PRO A 117 14.81 16.84 -18.53
N GLU A 118 14.97 18.10 -18.13
CA GLU A 118 16.12 18.52 -17.36
C GLU A 118 16.27 17.56 -16.18
N GLU A 119 17.50 17.23 -15.81
CA GLU A 119 17.78 16.42 -14.62
C GLU A 119 17.10 17.11 -13.42
N GLU A 120 15.90 16.65 -13.05
CA GLU A 120 15.17 17.17 -11.90
C GLU A 120 16.08 16.96 -10.68
N ASP A 121 16.56 18.05 -10.09
CA ASP A 121 17.29 17.99 -8.82
C ASP A 121 16.43 17.21 -7.82
N PRO A 122 16.98 16.20 -7.12
CA PRO A 122 16.20 15.39 -6.21
C PRO A 122 15.45 16.26 -5.20
N LEU A 123 14.15 15.99 -5.03
CA LEU A 123 13.30 16.69 -4.07
C LEU A 123 13.95 16.73 -2.68
N CYS A 124 14.01 17.91 -2.09
CA CYS A 124 14.48 18.06 -0.72
C CYS A 124 13.38 17.64 0.25
N TRP A 125 13.48 16.41 0.76
CA TRP A 125 12.55 15.84 1.76
C TRP A 125 12.68 16.47 3.15
N PHE A 126 13.76 17.22 3.37
CA PHE A 126 14.02 17.95 4.60
C PHE A 126 13.58 19.40 4.41
N TYR A 127 12.64 19.83 5.24
CA TYR A 127 12.19 21.21 5.20
C TYR A 127 13.29 22.16 5.70
N PRO A 128 13.56 23.26 4.99
CA PRO A 128 14.37 24.35 5.50
C PRO A 128 13.80 24.84 6.84
N GLN A 129 14.67 25.09 7.82
CA GLN A 129 14.26 25.80 9.04
C GLN A 129 13.96 27.26 8.67
N GLU A 130 12.69 27.57 8.48
CA GLU A 130 12.22 28.95 8.30
C GLU A 130 11.82 29.53 9.65
N MET A 131 12.22 30.78 9.91
CA MET A 131 11.71 31.56 11.03
C MET A 131 10.19 31.64 10.88
N PRO A 132 9.38 31.41 11.93
CA PRO A 132 7.93 31.53 11.84
C PRO A 132 7.59 32.90 11.27
N SER A 133 7.10 32.96 10.04
CA SER A 133 6.53 34.18 9.49
C SER A 133 5.36 34.55 10.39
N GLU A 134 5.35 35.80 10.86
CA GLU A 134 4.20 36.36 11.55
C GLU A 134 2.98 36.04 10.69
N ILE A 135 2.00 35.34 11.27
CA ILE A 135 0.77 34.95 10.60
C ILE A 135 0.15 36.24 10.05
N GLU A 136 0.34 36.51 8.76
CA GLU A 136 -0.45 37.50 8.06
C GLU A 136 -1.88 36.96 8.11
N LYS A 137 -2.63 37.42 9.11
CA LYS A 137 -4.09 37.33 9.15
C LYS A 137 -4.58 38.16 7.97
N ASN A 138 -4.54 37.56 6.78
CA ASN A 138 -5.24 38.09 5.63
C ASN A 138 -6.72 37.79 5.83
N ASP A 139 -7.38 38.73 6.51
CA ASP A 139 -8.83 38.84 6.56
C ASP A 139 -9.37 38.89 5.12
N GLY A 140 -10.05 37.82 4.68
CA GLY A 140 -10.90 37.85 3.50
C GLY A 140 -10.55 36.95 2.31
N VAL A 141 -9.68 35.94 2.44
CA VAL A 141 -9.47 34.95 1.37
C VAL A 141 -10.45 33.80 1.57
N ALA A 142 -11.37 33.62 0.63
CA ALA A 142 -12.24 32.44 0.57
C ALA A 142 -11.39 31.18 0.79
N LEU A 143 -11.79 30.32 1.74
CA LEU A 143 -11.18 29.01 1.98
C LEU A 143 -10.93 28.35 0.62
N LYS A 144 -9.67 28.31 0.19
CA LYS A 144 -9.27 27.51 -0.97
C LYS A 144 -9.45 26.07 -0.51
N THR A 145 -10.60 25.48 -0.79
CA THR A 145 -10.80 24.04 -0.70
C THR A 145 -9.70 23.41 -1.55
N VAL A 146 -8.74 22.77 -0.87
CA VAL A 146 -7.68 22.01 -1.53
C VAL A 146 -8.36 20.79 -2.13
N GLY A 147 -8.10 20.51 -3.40
CA GLY A 147 -8.63 19.30 -4.02
C GLY A 147 -8.00 18.04 -3.41
N TYR A 148 -8.52 16.88 -3.77
CA TYR A 148 -7.99 15.58 -3.37
C TYR A 148 -7.84 14.68 -4.61
N GLY A 149 -7.55 13.39 -4.39
CA GLY A 149 -7.17 12.50 -5.47
C GLY A 149 -5.74 12.76 -5.92
N PHE A 150 -5.33 12.02 -6.94
CA PHE A 150 -4.04 12.21 -7.57
C PHE A 150 -3.88 13.65 -8.10
N GLY A 151 -2.78 14.30 -7.76
CA GLY A 151 -2.49 15.68 -8.17
C GLY A 151 -3.40 16.75 -7.54
N PHE A 152 -4.31 16.37 -6.64
CA PHE A 152 -5.27 17.27 -5.98
C PHE A 152 -6.24 17.94 -6.98
N GLU A 153 -6.56 17.25 -8.08
CA GLU A 153 -7.39 17.78 -9.17
C GLU A 153 -8.90 17.64 -8.91
N PHE A 154 -9.30 16.78 -7.97
CA PHE A 154 -10.70 16.46 -7.74
C PHE A 154 -11.30 17.29 -6.62
N THR A 155 -12.53 17.74 -6.83
CA THR A 155 -13.36 18.40 -5.82
C THR A 155 -14.82 17.96 -6.00
N LYS A 156 -15.57 17.87 -4.92
CA LYS A 156 -17.02 17.59 -4.94
C LYS A 156 -17.40 16.25 -5.57
N VAL A 157 -16.51 15.26 -5.46
CA VAL A 157 -16.76 13.87 -5.84
C VAL A 157 -17.51 13.15 -4.71
N TYR A 158 -17.02 13.24 -3.46
CA TYR A 158 -17.57 12.47 -2.35
C TYR A 158 -18.95 12.96 -1.91
N SER A 159 -19.22 14.27 -1.96
CA SER A 159 -20.54 14.87 -1.75
C SER A 159 -21.62 14.39 -2.72
N LYS A 160 -21.23 13.82 -3.88
CA LYS A 160 -22.17 13.23 -4.85
C LYS A 160 -22.32 11.73 -4.69
N LEU A 161 -21.48 11.09 -3.90
CA LEU A 161 -21.49 9.64 -3.71
C LEU A 161 -22.27 9.30 -2.43
N PRO A 162 -23.37 8.53 -2.52
CA PRO A 162 -24.22 8.23 -1.36
C PRO A 162 -23.52 7.39 -0.30
N PHE A 163 -22.49 6.63 -0.69
CA PHE A 163 -21.73 5.72 0.17
C PHE A 163 -20.43 6.35 0.73
N SER A 164 -20.18 7.65 0.51
CA SER A 164 -18.94 8.31 0.92
C SER A 164 -18.63 8.14 2.42
N ASN A 165 -19.67 8.11 3.26
CA ASN A 165 -19.54 8.03 4.71
C ASN A 165 -19.13 6.64 5.21
N THR A 166 -19.39 5.59 4.44
CA THR A 166 -18.94 4.24 4.75
C THR A 166 -17.49 4.03 4.31
N LEU A 167 -17.10 4.75 3.26
CA LEU A 167 -15.78 4.63 2.64
C LEU A 167 -14.71 5.46 3.35
N LEU A 168 -15.05 6.68 3.77
CA LEU A 168 -14.13 7.64 4.37
C LEU A 168 -14.27 7.68 5.89
N ASP A 169 -13.15 7.90 6.57
CA ASP A 169 -13.09 8.07 8.02
C ASP A 169 -13.52 9.48 8.44
N ILE A 170 -13.42 10.44 7.52
CA ILE A 170 -13.82 11.84 7.71
C ILE A 170 -15.07 12.10 6.87
N VAL A 171 -16.08 12.67 7.51
CA VAL A 171 -17.34 13.04 6.86
C VAL A 171 -17.21 14.43 6.23
N ASP A 172 -17.95 14.71 5.16
CA ASP A 172 -18.02 16.03 4.51
C ASP A 172 -16.64 16.61 4.12
N VAL A 173 -15.74 15.77 3.62
CA VAL A 173 -14.37 16.17 3.21
C VAL A 173 -14.34 17.29 2.18
N ASP A 174 -15.39 17.41 1.36
CA ASP A 174 -15.56 18.48 0.36
C ASP A 174 -15.76 19.87 0.96
N LEU A 175 -16.08 19.95 2.26
CA LEU A 175 -16.32 21.20 2.98
C LEU A 175 -15.15 21.58 3.89
N LYS A 176 -14.12 20.73 4.00
CA LYS A 176 -13.01 20.88 4.95
C LYS A 176 -11.74 21.30 4.23
N SER A 177 -10.94 22.10 4.93
CA SER A 177 -9.55 22.34 4.59
C SER A 177 -8.68 21.14 4.96
N ASN A 178 -7.47 21.08 4.39
CA ASN A 178 -6.52 20.02 4.72
C ASN A 178 -6.11 20.05 6.21
N GLU A 179 -6.07 21.23 6.83
CA GLU A 179 -5.73 21.38 8.25
C GLU A 179 -6.82 20.81 9.16
N GLU A 180 -8.09 21.07 8.83
CA GLU A 180 -9.23 20.48 9.53
C GLU A 180 -9.28 18.96 9.38
N ILE A 181 -8.97 18.45 8.18
CA ILE A 181 -8.83 17.01 7.91
C ILE A 181 -7.73 16.39 8.79
N THR A 182 -6.52 16.98 8.81
CA THR A 182 -5.41 16.50 9.63
C THR A 182 -5.78 16.48 11.12
N LEU A 183 -6.41 17.54 11.61
CA LEU A 183 -6.79 17.65 13.02
C LEU A 183 -7.85 16.61 13.39
N GLU A 184 -8.93 16.51 12.62
CA GLU A 184 -10.01 15.56 12.89
C GLU A 184 -9.52 14.11 12.83
N ARG A 185 -8.73 13.77 11.81
CA ARG A 185 -8.12 12.45 11.71
C ARG A 185 -7.29 12.14 12.95
N SER A 186 -6.38 13.03 13.33
CA SER A 186 -5.50 12.81 14.47
C SER A 186 -6.29 12.63 15.77
N CYS A 187 -7.37 13.38 15.98
CA CYS A 187 -8.25 13.20 17.13
C CYS A 187 -8.95 11.83 17.12
N LYS A 188 -9.52 11.42 15.97
CA LYS A 188 -10.20 10.13 15.81
C LYS A 188 -9.28 8.94 16.01
N GLU A 189 -8.04 9.03 15.53
CA GLU A 189 -7.03 7.98 15.73
C GLU A 189 -6.66 7.83 17.21
N LYS A 190 -6.42 8.96 17.91
CA LYS A 190 -6.14 8.93 19.36
C LYS A 190 -7.31 8.37 20.16
N GLU A 191 -8.54 8.72 19.81
CA GLU A 191 -9.74 8.23 20.48
C GLU A 191 -9.97 6.73 20.21
N ALA A 192 -9.65 6.25 19.01
CA ALA A 192 -9.81 4.84 18.65
C ALA A 192 -8.66 3.95 19.16
N PHE A 193 -7.54 4.52 19.57
CA PHE A 193 -6.40 3.78 20.10
C PHE A 193 -6.80 3.03 21.38
N SER A 194 -6.32 1.79 21.50
CA SER A 194 -6.62 0.93 22.64
C SER A 194 -5.32 0.45 23.26
N ASP A 195 -5.02 1.02 24.43
CA ASP A 195 -3.87 0.69 25.25
C ASP A 195 -3.77 -0.82 25.52
N GLU A 196 -4.88 -1.44 25.90
CA GLU A 196 -4.95 -2.87 26.22
C GLU A 196 -4.58 -3.74 25.03
N HIS A 197 -5.11 -3.44 23.84
CA HIS A 197 -4.82 -4.22 22.65
C HIS A 197 -3.36 -4.05 22.20
N TYR A 198 -2.84 -2.83 22.24
CA TYR A 198 -1.44 -2.55 21.93
C TYR A 198 -0.50 -3.32 22.87
N LEU A 199 -0.76 -3.23 24.18
CA LEU A 199 0.04 -3.91 25.20
C LEU A 199 -0.07 -5.43 25.09
N SER A 200 -1.24 -5.97 24.72
CA SER A 200 -1.41 -7.40 24.47
C SER A 200 -0.48 -7.88 23.35
N ASP A 201 -0.45 -7.19 22.21
CA ASP A 201 0.42 -7.55 21.08
C ASP A 201 1.91 -7.38 21.39
N LEU A 202 2.26 -6.48 22.32
CA LEU A 202 3.63 -6.25 22.77
C LEU A 202 4.14 -7.32 23.74
N PHE A 203 3.35 -7.65 24.78
CA PHE A 203 3.77 -8.53 25.87
C PHE A 203 3.41 -10.00 25.67
N ASP A 204 2.38 -10.29 24.88
CA ASP A 204 1.95 -11.65 24.54
C ASP A 204 1.70 -11.80 23.03
N PRO A 205 2.74 -11.61 22.18
CA PRO A 205 2.59 -11.69 20.74
C PRO A 205 2.18 -13.10 20.32
N THR A 206 1.10 -13.19 19.53
CA THR A 206 0.65 -14.45 18.94
C THR A 206 1.69 -15.00 17.96
N ASP A 207 1.63 -16.29 17.65
CA ASP A 207 2.58 -16.90 16.72
C ASP A 207 2.40 -16.38 15.28
N GLU A 208 1.19 -15.99 14.91
CA GLU A 208 0.89 -15.33 13.64
C GLU A 208 1.58 -13.96 13.56
N LEU A 209 1.54 -13.16 14.62
CA LEU A 209 2.25 -11.88 14.67
C LEU A 209 3.77 -12.08 14.57
N LYS A 210 4.31 -13.10 15.24
CA LYS A 210 5.75 -13.43 15.13
C LYS A 210 6.15 -13.80 13.71
N LEU A 211 5.29 -14.52 12.98
CA LEU A 211 5.53 -14.86 11.58
C LEU A 211 5.62 -13.59 10.71
N CYS A 212 4.75 -12.61 10.95
CA CYS A 212 4.75 -11.33 10.24
C CYS A 212 6.09 -10.56 10.34
N TYR A 213 6.83 -10.74 11.43
CA TYR A 213 8.17 -10.15 11.59
C TYR A 213 9.23 -10.83 10.71
N SER A 214 9.10 -12.14 10.52
CA SER A 214 10.05 -12.95 9.75
C SER A 214 9.82 -12.88 8.24
N GLU A 215 8.61 -12.55 7.82
CA GLU A 215 8.29 -12.37 6.39
C GLU A 215 9.10 -11.23 5.78
N ASN A 216 9.52 -11.41 4.53
CA ASN A 216 10.23 -10.40 3.78
C ASN A 216 9.52 -10.13 2.46
N PRO A 217 8.66 -9.10 2.42
CA PRO A 217 7.88 -8.79 1.24
C PRO A 217 8.70 -8.45 0.00
N SER A 218 9.96 -8.01 0.20
CA SER A 218 10.85 -7.73 -0.91
C SER A 218 11.02 -8.96 -1.79
N ASN A 219 11.14 -10.17 -1.22
CA ASN A 219 11.38 -11.41 -1.96
C ASN A 219 10.28 -11.70 -3.00
N TRP A 220 9.02 -11.42 -2.68
CA TRP A 220 7.90 -11.62 -3.60
C TRP A 220 7.97 -10.68 -4.81
N LEU A 221 8.38 -9.43 -4.57
CA LEU A 221 8.60 -8.42 -5.61
C LEU A 221 9.93 -8.63 -6.37
N MET A 222 10.83 -9.50 -5.90
CA MET A 222 12.10 -9.83 -6.56
C MET A 222 11.99 -10.94 -7.61
N ASN A 223 10.96 -11.79 -7.57
CA ASN A 223 10.91 -13.03 -8.34
C ASN A 223 10.64 -12.87 -9.85
N GLY A 224 10.52 -11.65 -10.37
CA GLY A 224 10.46 -11.42 -11.81
C GLY A 224 10.58 -9.94 -12.17
N LYS A 225 11.66 -9.57 -12.89
CA LYS A 225 11.79 -8.24 -13.49
C LYS A 225 10.72 -7.98 -14.55
N ALA A 226 10.24 -9.02 -15.22
CA ALA A 226 9.24 -8.90 -16.28
C ALA A 226 7.81 -8.84 -15.72
N PHE A 227 6.94 -8.10 -16.40
CA PHE A 227 5.51 -8.10 -16.12
C PHE A 227 4.84 -9.39 -16.60
N THR A 228 3.89 -9.90 -15.83
CA THR A 228 3.04 -11.02 -16.22
C THR A 228 2.05 -10.60 -17.30
N LYS A 229 1.40 -11.57 -17.96
CA LYS A 229 0.41 -11.28 -19.00
C LYS A 229 -0.78 -10.48 -18.45
N GLU A 230 -1.18 -10.75 -17.21
CA GLU A 230 -2.28 -10.06 -16.54
C GLU A 230 -1.89 -8.63 -16.14
N GLU A 231 -0.67 -8.44 -15.62
CA GLU A 231 -0.14 -7.12 -15.30
C GLU A 231 -0.06 -6.24 -16.57
N VAL A 232 0.42 -6.79 -17.68
CA VAL A 232 0.45 -6.09 -18.97
C VAL A 232 -0.97 -5.71 -19.43
N GLU A 233 -1.95 -6.61 -19.29
CA GLU A 233 -3.34 -6.31 -19.66
C GLU A 233 -3.94 -5.20 -18.81
N ARG A 234 -3.74 -5.23 -17.48
CA ARG A 234 -4.17 -4.15 -16.59
C ARG A 234 -3.47 -2.84 -16.94
N MET A 235 -2.16 -2.88 -17.20
CA MET A 235 -1.39 -1.71 -17.61
C MET A 235 -1.88 -1.10 -18.93
N LEU A 236 -2.37 -1.91 -19.88
CA LEU A 236 -2.98 -1.43 -21.13
C LEU A 236 -4.35 -0.78 -20.92
N SER A 237 -5.07 -1.17 -19.86
CA SER A 237 -6.37 -0.62 -19.48
C SER A 237 -6.26 0.70 -18.71
N LEU A 238 -5.08 1.05 -18.20
CA LEU A 238 -4.84 2.28 -17.45
C LEU A 238 -5.21 3.54 -18.26
N PRO A 239 -5.59 4.64 -17.59
CA PRO A 239 -5.89 5.91 -18.24
C PRO A 239 -4.72 6.42 -19.09
N LYS A 240 -4.92 6.59 -20.40
CA LYS A 240 -3.89 7.09 -21.34
C LYS A 240 -3.79 8.61 -21.31
N ARG A 241 -3.51 9.16 -20.12
CA ARG A 241 -3.44 10.61 -19.85
C ARG A 241 -2.04 11.00 -19.39
N HIS A 242 -1.60 12.17 -19.83
CA HIS A 242 -0.42 12.83 -19.27
C HIS A 242 -0.86 13.62 -18.05
N TYR A 243 -0.30 13.30 -16.89
CA TYR A 243 -0.58 14.01 -15.66
C TYR A 243 0.46 15.11 -15.47
N LEU A 244 -0.01 16.37 -15.47
CA LEU A 244 0.82 17.54 -15.17
C LEU A 244 0.56 17.94 -13.72
N ILE A 245 1.52 17.65 -12.86
CA ILE A 245 1.45 18.03 -11.45
C ILE A 245 1.96 19.46 -11.32
N ALA A 246 1.27 20.29 -10.54
CA ALA A 246 1.79 21.62 -10.20
C ALA A 246 3.06 21.49 -9.35
N GLU A 247 4.09 22.30 -9.61
CA GLU A 247 5.41 22.20 -8.95
C GLU A 247 5.30 22.13 -7.41
N ASN A 248 4.42 22.94 -6.82
CA ASN A 248 4.18 23.00 -5.39
C ASN A 248 3.55 21.72 -4.79
N ASN A 249 2.98 20.84 -5.62
CA ASN A 249 2.29 19.63 -5.21
C ASN A 249 3.14 18.35 -5.38
N TYR A 250 4.29 18.41 -6.06
CA TYR A 250 5.12 17.22 -6.32
C TYR A 250 5.48 16.48 -5.03
N HIS A 251 5.92 17.20 -4.01
CA HIS A 251 6.28 16.62 -2.72
C HIS A 251 5.09 15.86 -2.09
N ALA A 252 3.89 16.45 -2.14
CA ALA A 252 2.70 15.83 -1.58
C ALA A 252 2.22 14.60 -2.37
N VAL A 253 2.42 14.59 -3.70
CA VAL A 253 2.13 13.40 -4.54
C VAL A 253 3.05 12.24 -4.18
N TYR A 254 4.35 12.49 -4.01
CA TYR A 254 5.27 11.42 -3.57
C TYR A 254 4.96 10.92 -2.16
N LEU A 255 4.54 11.79 -1.24
CA LEU A 255 4.11 11.37 0.10
C LEU A 255 2.78 10.59 0.08
N GLY A 256 1.85 10.93 -0.81
CA GLY A 256 0.65 10.11 -1.03
C GLY A 256 0.99 8.73 -1.58
N LEU A 257 1.95 8.63 -2.49
CA LEU A 257 2.47 7.34 -2.94
C LEU A 257 3.12 6.55 -1.79
N LEU A 258 3.94 7.21 -0.96
CA LEU A 258 4.56 6.59 0.22
C LEU A 258 3.50 6.01 1.17
N ASP A 259 2.45 6.77 1.46
CA ASP A 259 1.36 6.34 2.33
C ASP A 259 0.64 5.09 1.80
N ILE A 260 0.37 5.04 0.48
CA ILE A 260 -0.19 3.85 -0.19
C ILE A 260 0.76 2.66 -0.07
N LEU A 261 2.06 2.87 -0.31
CA LEU A 261 3.06 1.80 -0.24
C LEU A 261 3.15 1.23 1.18
N MET A 262 3.24 2.07 2.23
CA MET A 262 3.29 1.59 3.61
C MET A 262 2.06 0.76 3.96
N ALA A 263 0.86 1.19 3.55
CA ALA A 263 -0.36 0.42 3.78
C ALA A 263 -0.37 -0.94 3.06
N TYR A 264 0.10 -0.99 1.82
CA TYR A 264 0.23 -2.25 1.07
C TYR A 264 1.27 -3.18 1.69
N PHE A 265 2.45 -2.69 2.05
CA PHE A 265 3.49 -3.52 2.69
C PHE A 265 3.05 -4.06 4.06
N TYR A 266 2.22 -3.32 4.78
CA TYR A 266 1.58 -3.82 5.99
C TYR A 266 0.70 -5.04 5.68
N ASP A 267 -0.20 -4.92 4.69
CA ASP A 267 -1.06 -6.01 4.25
C ASP A 267 -0.23 -7.22 3.77
N MET A 268 0.83 -6.99 3.00
CA MET A 268 1.74 -8.06 2.55
C MET A 268 2.37 -8.85 3.69
N ARG A 269 2.79 -8.17 4.77
CA ARG A 269 3.39 -8.85 5.93
C ARG A 269 2.38 -9.70 6.69
N ILE A 270 1.17 -9.20 6.88
CA ILE A 270 0.14 -9.92 7.66
C ILE A 270 -0.52 -11.04 6.87
N THR A 271 -0.50 -10.97 5.53
CA THR A 271 -1.08 -11.99 4.65
C THR A 271 -0.06 -12.98 4.10
N GLY A 272 1.25 -12.77 4.33
CA GLY A 272 2.27 -13.59 3.69
C GLY A 272 2.32 -13.42 2.17
N GLY A 273 1.82 -12.29 1.67
CA GLY A 273 1.69 -11.98 0.24
C GLY A 273 0.50 -12.62 -0.47
N GLU A 274 -0.38 -13.31 0.24
CA GLU A 274 -1.63 -13.85 -0.29
C GLU A 274 -2.83 -13.02 0.21
N HIS A 275 -3.20 -11.99 -0.53
CA HIS A 275 -4.30 -11.08 -0.19
C HIS A 275 -5.60 -11.82 0.14
N CYS A 276 -6.34 -11.29 1.13
CA CYS A 276 -7.59 -11.87 1.62
C CYS A 276 -8.75 -10.86 1.54
N SER A 277 -9.92 -11.24 2.06
CA SER A 277 -11.11 -10.36 2.05
C SER A 277 -10.88 -9.05 2.82
N GLU A 278 -9.98 -9.04 3.81
CA GLU A 278 -9.70 -7.84 4.61
C GLU A 278 -8.63 -6.93 4.00
N SER A 279 -7.91 -7.37 2.95
CA SER A 279 -6.81 -6.59 2.38
C SER A 279 -7.26 -5.23 1.86
N ALA A 280 -8.43 -5.17 1.23
CA ALA A 280 -9.02 -3.91 0.78
C ALA A 280 -9.30 -2.96 1.94
N TRP A 281 -9.76 -3.50 3.07
CA TRP A 281 -9.99 -2.73 4.28
C TRP A 281 -8.67 -2.26 4.88
N VAL A 282 -7.70 -3.14 5.09
CA VAL A 282 -6.39 -2.82 5.69
C VAL A 282 -5.67 -1.74 4.88
N ILE A 283 -5.51 -1.92 3.57
CA ILE A 283 -4.78 -0.97 2.72
C ILE A 283 -5.43 0.42 2.77
N SER A 284 -6.76 0.47 2.66
CA SER A 284 -7.48 1.75 2.71
C SER A 284 -7.43 2.39 4.11
N LYS A 285 -7.51 1.57 5.16
CA LYS A 285 -7.66 2.04 6.54
C LYS A 285 -6.33 2.50 7.05
N LEU A 286 -5.22 1.92 6.64
CA LEU A 286 -3.89 2.41 7.02
C LEU A 286 -3.46 3.63 6.19
N CYS A 287 -3.93 3.76 4.96
CA CYS A 287 -3.62 4.89 4.09
C CYS A 287 -4.56 6.09 4.35
N ALA A 288 -4.07 7.12 5.03
CA ALA A 288 -4.82 8.35 5.30
C ALA A 288 -5.08 9.17 4.03
N THR A 289 -4.21 9.07 3.03
CA THR A 289 -4.40 9.65 1.69
C THR A 289 -5.67 9.11 1.02
N LEU A 290 -6.04 7.85 1.29
CA LEU A 290 -7.26 7.24 0.77
C LEU A 290 -8.46 7.48 1.68
N SER A 291 -8.40 6.98 2.92
CA SER A 291 -9.55 6.98 3.86
C SER A 291 -9.90 8.36 4.43
N CYS A 292 -8.93 9.28 4.49
CA CYS A 292 -9.13 10.62 5.04
C CYS A 292 -8.95 11.74 4.01
N VAL A 293 -8.53 11.39 2.78
CA VAL A 293 -8.17 12.32 1.70
C VAL A 293 -7.14 13.39 2.10
N GLU A 294 -6.24 13.06 3.02
CA GLU A 294 -5.25 14.00 3.51
C GLU A 294 -4.13 14.24 2.49
N MET A 295 -3.76 15.51 2.33
CA MET A 295 -2.55 15.94 1.65
C MET A 295 -1.40 16.07 2.64
N PHE A 296 -0.44 15.16 2.56
CA PHE A 296 0.78 15.23 3.36
C PHE A 296 1.79 16.17 2.73
N ASN A 297 2.22 17.16 3.52
CA ASN A 297 3.33 18.02 3.14
C ASN A 297 4.64 17.62 3.82
N LYS A 298 4.64 16.82 4.88
CA LYS A 298 5.88 16.49 5.61
C LYS A 298 6.05 14.99 5.77
N LEU A 299 7.24 14.49 5.44
CA LEU A 299 7.59 13.06 5.56
C LEU A 299 7.29 12.53 6.97
N LYS A 300 7.79 13.22 8.01
CA LYS A 300 7.56 12.84 9.41
C LYS A 300 6.06 12.76 9.77
N LYS A 301 5.21 13.63 9.21
CA LYS A 301 3.76 13.59 9.46
C LYS A 301 3.08 12.42 8.76
N CYS A 302 3.48 12.11 7.52
CA CYS A 302 3.00 10.95 6.77
C CYS A 302 3.35 9.64 7.51
N MET A 303 4.62 9.49 7.92
CA MET A 303 5.05 8.34 8.73
C MET A 303 4.30 8.27 10.06
N ALA A 304 4.18 9.38 10.80
CA ALA A 304 3.48 9.39 12.08
C ALA A 304 2.00 9.02 11.94
N SER A 305 1.35 9.42 10.85
CA SER A 305 -0.01 8.99 10.51
C SER A 305 -0.05 7.47 10.32
N PHE A 306 0.83 6.90 9.49
CA PHE A 306 0.89 5.47 9.28
C PHE A 306 1.11 4.67 10.58
N PHE A 307 2.14 5.04 11.37
CA PHE A 307 2.40 4.40 12.67
C PHE A 307 1.19 4.47 13.60
N ARG A 308 0.52 5.63 13.70
CA ARG A 308 -0.65 5.75 14.58
C ARG A 308 -1.76 4.82 14.12
N ARG A 309 -2.02 4.77 12.82
CA ARG A 309 -3.10 3.95 12.23
C ARG A 309 -2.82 2.46 12.32
N SER A 310 -1.58 2.01 12.12
CA SER A 310 -1.17 0.61 12.25
C SER A 310 -1.23 0.11 13.69
N LEU A 311 -1.08 1.01 14.67
CA LEU A 311 -1.24 0.70 16.09
C LEU A 311 -2.69 0.82 16.59
N THR A 312 -3.61 1.32 15.77
CA THR A 312 -4.98 1.64 16.19
C THR A 312 -6.01 0.71 15.58
N TYR A 313 -5.94 0.45 14.27
CA TYR A 313 -7.04 -0.17 13.54
C TYR A 313 -6.89 -1.68 13.25
N PRO A 314 -5.76 -2.17 12.74
CA PRO A 314 -5.69 -3.54 12.23
C PRO A 314 -5.69 -4.59 13.35
N LEU A 315 -5.74 -5.86 12.94
CA LEU A 315 -5.73 -7.02 13.83
C LEU A 315 -4.48 -7.08 14.71
N PHE A 316 -3.30 -6.91 14.12
CA PHE A 316 -2.04 -6.81 14.86
C PHE A 316 -1.71 -5.34 15.05
N ARG A 317 -1.34 -4.91 16.26
CA ARG A 317 -1.03 -3.51 16.60
C ARG A 317 0.37 -3.44 17.19
N SER A 318 1.36 -3.72 16.34
CA SER A 318 2.76 -3.82 16.75
C SER A 318 3.60 -2.67 16.20
N TYR A 319 4.34 -2.02 17.10
CA TYR A 319 5.28 -0.96 16.73
C TYR A 319 6.42 -1.51 15.88
N GLU A 320 6.97 -2.66 16.27
CA GLU A 320 8.05 -3.35 15.54
C GLU A 320 7.61 -3.71 14.12
N LEU A 321 6.38 -4.24 13.97
CA LEU A 321 5.82 -4.52 12.63
C LEU A 321 5.76 -3.26 11.77
N SER A 322 5.37 -2.13 12.36
CA SER A 322 5.27 -0.84 11.68
C SER A 322 6.65 -0.32 11.23
N VAL A 323 7.69 -0.49 12.07
CA VAL A 323 9.08 -0.18 11.71
C VAL A 323 9.53 -1.02 10.51
N LEU A 324 9.32 -2.34 10.56
CA LEU A 324 9.70 -3.26 9.48
C LEU A 324 9.03 -2.92 8.15
N VAL A 325 7.75 -2.53 8.17
CA VAL A 325 7.02 -2.07 6.96
C VAL A 325 7.68 -0.83 6.35
N VAL A 326 8.01 0.17 7.17
CA VAL A 326 8.67 1.40 6.69
C VAL A 326 10.06 1.08 6.12
N GLU A 327 10.80 0.16 6.74
CA GLU A 327 12.08 -0.31 6.19
C GLU A 327 11.93 -0.99 4.84
N ASP A 328 10.91 -1.83 4.65
CA ASP A 328 10.68 -2.51 3.36
C ASP A 328 10.41 -1.51 2.24
N VAL A 329 9.58 -0.50 2.52
CA VAL A 329 9.31 0.58 1.57
C VAL A 329 10.60 1.33 1.24
N SER A 330 11.41 1.67 2.25
CA SER A 330 12.73 2.30 2.04
C SER A 330 13.65 1.42 1.15
N LYS A 331 13.69 0.10 1.39
CA LYS A 331 14.50 -0.85 0.60
C LYS A 331 14.05 -0.89 -0.86
N ILE A 332 12.74 -0.90 -1.13
CA ILE A 332 12.18 -0.87 -2.49
C ILE A 332 12.51 0.44 -3.20
N LEU A 333 12.35 1.56 -2.51
CA LEU A 333 12.56 2.90 -3.06
C LEU A 333 14.03 3.17 -3.40
N LYS A 334 15.00 2.53 -2.72
CA LYS A 334 16.44 2.69 -2.97
C LYS A 334 17.01 1.79 -4.07
N ARG A 335 16.19 1.00 -4.77
CA ARG A 335 16.67 0.11 -5.84
C ARG A 335 17.17 0.90 -7.04
N GLU A 336 17.95 0.24 -7.90
CA GLU A 336 18.33 0.82 -9.20
C GLU A 336 17.11 1.07 -10.08
N ASP A 337 16.15 0.14 -10.04
CA ASP A 337 14.83 0.26 -10.67
C ASP A 337 13.72 0.08 -9.61
N PRO A 338 13.31 1.19 -8.96
CA PRO A 338 12.21 1.17 -8.00
C PRO A 338 10.84 1.27 -8.71
N ILE A 339 10.79 1.68 -9.97
CA ILE A 339 9.52 1.97 -10.67
C ILE A 339 8.78 0.67 -10.98
N THR A 340 9.46 -0.33 -11.51
CA THR A 340 8.85 -1.63 -11.84
C THR A 340 8.12 -2.27 -10.66
N PRO A 341 8.72 -2.48 -9.47
CA PRO A 341 8.00 -3.04 -8.34
C PRO A 341 6.86 -2.15 -7.86
N ILE A 342 7.00 -0.81 -7.89
CA ILE A 342 5.90 0.10 -7.52
C ILE A 342 4.71 -0.03 -8.48
N VAL A 343 4.96 -0.13 -9.79
CA VAL A 343 3.90 -0.34 -10.77
C VAL A 343 3.20 -1.67 -10.51
N LYS A 344 3.94 -2.75 -10.21
CA LYS A 344 3.34 -4.04 -9.85
C LYS A 344 2.43 -3.94 -8.63
N ILE A 345 2.91 -3.31 -7.55
CA ILE A 345 2.11 -3.05 -6.34
C ILE A 345 0.80 -2.32 -6.68
N LEU A 346 0.88 -1.24 -7.45
CA LEU A 346 -0.31 -0.47 -7.82
C LEU A 346 -1.26 -1.27 -8.71
N LEU A 347 -0.75 -2.09 -9.62
CA LEU A 347 -1.56 -3.00 -10.46
C LEU A 347 -2.21 -4.14 -9.67
N ASP A 348 -1.63 -4.49 -8.52
CA ASP A 348 -2.13 -5.52 -7.60
C ASP A 348 -3.22 -4.98 -6.67
N ILE A 349 -3.12 -3.71 -6.25
CA ILE A 349 -4.17 -3.03 -5.47
C ILE A 349 -5.48 -2.88 -6.27
N ILE A 350 -5.41 -2.70 -7.60
CA ILE A 350 -6.59 -2.48 -8.44
C ILE A 350 -7.67 -3.58 -8.26
N PRO A 351 -7.38 -4.88 -8.46
CA PRO A 351 -8.38 -5.93 -8.24
C PRO A 351 -8.85 -5.99 -6.78
N ILE A 352 -7.96 -5.79 -5.80
CA ILE A 352 -8.32 -5.80 -4.37
C ILE A 352 -9.44 -4.78 -4.07
N PHE A 353 -9.36 -3.57 -4.64
CA PHE A 353 -10.41 -2.56 -4.47
C PHE A 353 -11.62 -2.72 -5.37
N ASN A 354 -11.53 -3.46 -6.47
CA ASN A 354 -12.68 -3.76 -7.31
C ASN A 354 -13.58 -4.83 -6.69
N ASP A 355 -12.99 -5.77 -5.95
CA ASP A 355 -13.69 -6.91 -5.36
C ASP A 355 -14.38 -6.56 -4.03
N TYR A 356 -14.15 -5.35 -3.48
CA TYR A 356 -14.67 -4.92 -2.18
C TYR A 356 -15.52 -3.65 -2.29
N ASP A 357 -16.70 -3.70 -1.66
CA ASP A 357 -17.78 -2.68 -1.70
C ASP A 357 -17.27 -1.24 -1.82
N ASP A 358 -17.66 -0.60 -2.93
CA ASP A 358 -17.50 0.83 -3.23
C ASP A 358 -16.06 1.41 -3.25
N ARG A 359 -15.04 0.58 -2.99
CA ARG A 359 -13.61 0.99 -2.95
C ARG A 359 -12.98 1.20 -4.32
N TYR A 360 -13.64 0.75 -5.39
CA TYR A 360 -13.22 1.02 -6.78
C TYR A 360 -13.02 2.52 -7.06
N ILE A 361 -13.66 3.41 -6.30
CA ILE A 361 -13.45 4.85 -6.44
C ILE A 361 -12.01 5.27 -6.09
N PHE A 362 -11.34 4.58 -5.17
CA PHE A 362 -9.93 4.81 -4.89
C PHE A 362 -9.04 4.44 -6.08
N ASN A 363 -9.42 3.44 -6.87
CA ASN A 363 -8.71 3.13 -8.11
C ASN A 363 -8.76 4.30 -9.09
N GLN A 364 -9.95 4.86 -9.29
CA GLN A 364 -10.16 5.96 -10.24
C GLN A 364 -9.50 7.27 -9.79
N LEU A 365 -9.56 7.57 -8.49
CA LEU A 365 -9.07 8.83 -7.94
C LEU A 365 -7.57 8.81 -7.63
N TYR A 366 -7.00 7.66 -7.26
CA TYR A 366 -5.63 7.55 -6.78
C TYR A 366 -4.82 6.48 -7.52
N ILE A 367 -5.21 5.21 -7.43
CA ILE A 367 -4.32 4.09 -7.79
C ILE A 367 -3.98 4.05 -9.29
N GLU A 368 -4.98 4.15 -10.19
CA GLU A 368 -4.75 4.14 -11.64
C GLU A 368 -3.96 5.37 -12.12
N PRO A 369 -4.26 6.61 -11.64
CA PRO A 369 -3.39 7.76 -11.89
C PRO A 369 -1.95 7.57 -11.41
N TYR A 370 -1.72 7.09 -10.18
CA TYR A 370 -0.37 6.81 -9.68
C TYR A 370 0.34 5.77 -10.54
N ALA A 371 -0.33 4.68 -10.91
CA ALA A 371 0.21 3.60 -11.72
C ALA A 371 0.64 4.10 -13.11
N THR A 372 -0.12 5.04 -13.68
CA THR A 372 0.21 5.66 -14.96
C THR A 372 1.36 6.66 -14.82
N TRP A 373 1.27 7.57 -13.85
CA TRP A 373 2.22 8.65 -13.68
C TRP A 373 3.64 8.16 -13.38
N ILE A 374 3.77 7.20 -12.46
CA ILE A 374 5.08 6.73 -11.96
C ILE A 374 5.93 6.07 -13.06
N GLN A 375 5.30 5.46 -14.07
CA GLN A 375 6.00 4.83 -15.19
C GLN A 375 6.91 5.82 -15.91
N SER A 376 6.48 7.07 -16.11
CA SER A 376 7.27 8.08 -16.82
C SER A 376 8.37 8.73 -15.98
N ARG A 377 8.46 8.42 -14.68
CA ARG A 377 9.40 9.07 -13.75
C ARG A 377 10.79 8.46 -13.82
N THR A 378 11.71 9.14 -13.16
CA THR A 378 13.10 8.71 -12.98
C THR A 378 13.30 8.22 -11.52
N PRO A 379 14.25 7.29 -11.27
CA PRO A 379 14.50 6.76 -9.92
C PRO A 379 14.97 7.80 -8.89
N GLN A 380 15.53 8.93 -9.30
CA GLN A 380 16.25 9.89 -8.43
C GLN A 380 15.40 10.38 -7.24
N ASN A 381 14.17 10.82 -7.51
CA ASN A 381 13.24 11.28 -6.46
C ASN A 381 12.81 10.13 -5.53
N LEU A 382 12.64 8.92 -6.07
CA LEU A 382 12.28 7.74 -5.27
C LEU A 382 13.44 7.30 -4.38
N ASN A 383 14.65 7.23 -4.93
CA ASN A 383 15.86 6.85 -4.20
C ASN A 383 16.17 7.85 -3.09
N SER A 384 16.07 9.15 -3.38
CA SER A 384 16.25 10.19 -2.36
C SER A 384 15.18 10.11 -1.25
N LEU A 385 13.92 9.80 -1.60
CA LEU A 385 12.87 9.56 -0.62
C LEU A 385 13.19 8.33 0.25
N GLY A 386 13.65 7.24 -0.36
CA GLY A 386 14.07 6.02 0.34
C GLY A 386 15.17 6.29 1.37
N HIS A 387 16.18 7.09 1.01
CA HIS A 387 17.23 7.54 1.93
C HIS A 387 16.71 8.50 3.01
N ALA A 388 15.77 9.39 2.66
CA ALA A 388 15.16 10.29 3.64
C ALA A 388 14.32 9.54 4.68
N ILE A 389 13.60 8.49 4.25
CA ILE A 389 12.86 7.58 5.14
C ILE A 389 13.82 6.88 6.10
N GLU A 390 14.88 6.25 5.57
CA GLU A 390 15.89 5.56 6.39
C GLU A 390 16.49 6.47 7.45
N LYS A 391 16.94 7.66 7.07
CA LYS A 391 17.49 8.65 8.01
C LYS A 391 16.45 9.17 9.02
N THR A 392 15.20 9.31 8.59
CA THR A 392 14.11 9.71 9.49
C THR A 392 13.79 8.59 10.48
N LEU A 393 13.88 7.33 10.05
CA LEU A 393 13.65 6.14 10.86
C LEU A 393 14.76 5.93 11.89
N GLU A 394 16.03 6.18 11.53
CA GLU A 394 17.18 6.13 12.47
C GLU A 394 17.03 7.08 13.66
N ASN A 395 16.35 8.22 13.46
CA ASN A 395 16.08 9.22 14.49
C ASN A 395 14.60 9.23 14.92
N TRP A 396 13.91 8.12 14.67
CA TRP A 396 12.49 8.00 14.98
C TRP A 396 12.29 7.68 16.44
N ASP A 397 11.33 8.39 17.03
CA ASP A 397 11.01 8.31 18.45
C ASP A 397 9.53 7.95 18.59
N LYS A 398 9.20 7.10 19.57
CA LYS A 398 7.83 6.66 19.84
C LYS A 398 6.92 7.84 20.15
N ASP A 399 7.47 8.89 20.77
CA ASP A 399 6.75 10.15 21.05
C ASP A 399 6.32 10.87 19.77
N SER A 400 6.94 10.59 18.62
CA SER A 400 6.52 11.15 17.32
C SER A 400 5.16 10.62 16.86
N VAL A 401 4.71 9.49 17.40
CA VAL A 401 3.39 8.90 17.13
C VAL A 401 2.31 9.59 17.96
N ASP A 402 2.69 10.24 19.08
CA ASP A 402 1.78 11.06 19.89
C ASP A 402 0.56 10.25 20.38
N LEU A 403 0.90 9.09 20.96
CA LEU A 403 0.05 8.12 21.68
C LEU A 403 0.63 7.76 23.07
N GLU A 404 1.64 8.51 23.55
CA GLU A 404 2.26 8.29 24.87
C GLU A 404 2.80 6.84 25.08
N LEU A 405 3.23 6.19 23.97
CA LEU A 405 3.64 4.78 23.98
C LEU A 405 4.77 4.49 24.97
N THR A 406 5.75 5.39 25.10
CA THR A 406 6.88 5.23 26.02
C THR A 406 6.40 5.11 27.47
N GLU A 407 5.53 6.01 27.90
CA GLU A 407 4.96 6.01 29.25
C GLU A 407 4.08 4.78 29.49
N LEU A 408 3.29 4.40 28.47
CA LEU A 408 2.41 3.24 28.51
C LEU A 408 3.18 1.93 28.68
N GLU A 409 4.27 1.76 27.92
CA GLU A 409 5.14 0.58 28.00
C GLU A 409 5.87 0.49 29.34
N GLU A 410 6.45 1.60 29.81
CA GLU A 410 7.13 1.65 31.11
C GLU A 410 6.17 1.29 32.27
N ALA A 411 4.95 1.82 32.25
CA ALA A 411 3.92 1.49 33.24
C ALA A 411 3.56 -0.01 33.21
N ALA A 412 3.38 -0.58 32.02
CA ALA A 412 3.09 -2.00 31.85
C ALA A 412 4.24 -2.91 32.31
N GLU A 413 5.49 -2.56 31.99
CA GLU A 413 6.67 -3.30 32.43
C GLU A 413 6.79 -3.36 33.95
N LEU A 414 6.50 -2.25 34.65
CA LEU A 414 6.48 -2.20 36.11
C LEU A 414 5.43 -3.16 36.69
N CYS A 415 4.22 -3.15 36.15
CA CYS A 415 3.15 -4.08 36.56
C CYS A 415 3.55 -5.55 36.34
N CYS A 416 4.08 -5.88 35.16
CA CYS A 416 4.55 -7.24 34.87
C CYS A 416 5.68 -7.68 35.81
N ARG A 417 6.57 -6.77 36.21
CA ARG A 417 7.66 -7.07 37.15
C ARG A 417 7.13 -7.34 38.55
N ASP A 418 6.17 -6.56 39.02
CA ASP A 418 5.57 -6.73 40.33
C ASP A 418 4.77 -8.02 40.43
N GLU A 419 4.05 -8.42 39.37
CA GLU A 419 3.39 -9.73 39.31
C GLU A 419 4.37 -10.90 39.34
N LYS A 420 5.48 -10.81 38.59
CA LYS A 420 6.53 -11.83 38.62
C LYS A 420 7.16 -11.95 40.01
N ASN A 421 7.43 -10.81 40.67
CA ASN A 421 7.94 -10.78 42.03
C ASN A 421 6.95 -11.37 43.05
N GLY A 422 5.66 -11.06 42.90
CA GLY A 422 4.59 -11.67 43.71
C GLY A 422 4.54 -13.19 43.56
N LYS A 423 4.52 -13.69 42.32
CA LYS A 423 4.55 -15.14 42.02
C LYS A 423 5.79 -15.83 42.58
N VAL A 424 6.96 -15.19 42.50
CA VAL A 424 8.20 -15.70 43.09
C VAL A 424 8.12 -15.75 44.61
N ASN A 425 7.57 -14.71 45.26
CA ASN A 425 7.37 -14.70 46.70
C ASN A 425 6.39 -15.79 47.16
N ASP A 426 5.30 -16.00 46.43
CA ASP A 426 4.33 -17.07 46.69
C ASP A 426 4.98 -18.46 46.55
N LEU A 427 5.80 -18.66 45.52
CA LEU A 427 6.59 -19.88 45.34
C LEU A 427 7.56 -20.11 46.51
N ILE A 428 8.25 -19.06 46.97
CA ILE A 428 9.16 -19.13 48.12
C ILE A 428 8.39 -19.49 49.40
N GLU A 429 7.21 -18.91 49.64
CA GLU A 429 6.37 -19.29 50.77
C GLU A 429 5.89 -20.75 50.70
N ASN A 430 5.50 -21.21 49.51
CA ASN A 430 5.07 -22.59 49.31
C ASN A 430 6.21 -23.58 49.54
N VAL A 431 7.44 -23.27 49.10
CA VAL A 431 8.64 -24.08 49.40
C VAL A 431 8.94 -24.10 50.90
N LYS A 432 8.87 -22.96 51.60
CA LYS A 432 9.06 -22.91 53.06
C LYS A 432 8.02 -23.75 53.82
N LYS A 433 6.76 -23.74 53.38
CA LYS A 433 5.70 -24.58 53.97
C LYS A 433 5.97 -26.08 53.74
N LEU A 434 6.52 -26.46 52.59
CA LEU A 434 6.91 -27.85 52.31
C LEU A 434 8.13 -28.29 53.15
N GLU A 435 9.14 -27.44 53.31
CA GLU A 435 10.30 -27.73 54.16
C GLU A 435 9.93 -27.92 55.63
N LEU A 436 9.00 -27.11 56.15
CA LEU A 436 8.50 -27.24 57.52
C LEU A 436 7.73 -28.56 57.76
N ASN A 437 6.98 -29.03 56.76
CA ASN A 437 6.29 -30.32 56.83
C ASN A 437 7.24 -31.53 56.72
N ALA A 438 8.39 -31.39 56.04
CA ALA A 438 9.42 -32.43 55.98
C ALA A 438 10.24 -32.51 57.28
N THR A 439 10.37 -31.41 58.03
CA THR A 439 11.05 -31.40 59.34
C THR A 439 10.19 -31.88 60.51
N LEU A 440 8.89 -32.11 60.30
CA LEU A 440 7.97 -32.64 61.31
C LEU A 440 7.70 -34.16 61.18
N SER A 441 8.37 -34.85 60.25
CA SER A 441 8.19 -36.30 60.04
C SER A 441 9.27 -37.20 60.65
N ASP A 442 10.27 -36.65 61.35
CA ASP A 442 11.30 -37.43 62.06
C ASP A 442 11.20 -37.21 63.59
N SER A 443 10.18 -37.78 64.20
CA SER A 443 10.26 -38.24 65.60
C SER A 443 9.20 -39.32 65.88
N ASP A 444 9.70 -40.51 66.22
CA ASP A 444 9.00 -41.75 66.59
C ASP A 444 7.92 -41.57 67.69
N ASP A 445 6.82 -42.34 67.66
CA ASP A 445 6.74 -43.67 68.32
C ASP A 445 5.28 -44.23 68.34
N ASN A 446 5.19 -45.56 68.43
CA ASN A 446 4.00 -46.40 68.28
C ASN A 446 2.96 -46.33 69.42
N SER A 447 1.66 -46.44 69.10
CA SER A 447 0.71 -47.32 69.82
C SER A 447 -0.64 -47.48 69.10
N ASP A 448 -1.10 -48.74 69.00
CA ASP A 448 -2.38 -49.22 68.48
C ASP A 448 -3.64 -48.64 69.16
N SER A 449 -4.73 -48.47 68.39
CA SER A 449 -6.05 -49.12 68.62
C SER A 449 -7.19 -48.38 67.88
N ASP A 450 -7.84 -49.13 67.00
CA ASP A 450 -9.27 -49.21 66.64
C ASP A 450 -10.17 -47.96 66.52
N GLY A 451 -10.91 -47.93 65.40
CA GLY A 451 -12.30 -47.46 65.40
C GLY A 451 -12.74 -46.61 64.21
N ASP A 452 -13.36 -47.27 63.23
CA ASP A 452 -14.48 -46.83 62.38
C ASP A 452 -14.32 -45.55 61.52
N SER A 453 -14.20 -45.70 60.20
CA SER A 453 -15.30 -45.93 59.23
C SER A 453 -16.02 -44.65 58.82
N GLU A 454 -15.79 -44.26 57.56
CA GLU A 454 -16.76 -43.87 56.51
C GLU A 454 -16.03 -42.92 55.54
N THR A 455 -15.55 -43.45 54.39
CA THR A 455 -16.22 -43.48 53.07
C THR A 455 -16.45 -42.06 52.53
N ASP A 456 -16.18 -41.69 51.28
CA ASP A 456 -15.70 -42.33 50.07
C ASP A 456 -15.15 -41.17 49.20
N THR A 457 -13.87 -41.20 48.83
CA THR A 457 -13.35 -41.63 47.53
C THR A 457 -13.79 -40.84 46.30
N TYR A 458 -12.77 -40.26 45.65
CA TYR A 458 -12.43 -40.33 44.21
C TYR A 458 -13.48 -39.92 43.17
N SER A 459 -13.16 -39.43 41.97
CA SER A 459 -11.98 -38.90 41.29
C SER A 459 -12.44 -38.78 39.83
N ARG A 460 -11.76 -37.89 39.09
CA ARG A 460 -11.55 -37.97 37.63
C ARG A 460 -12.76 -37.71 36.73
N SER A 461 -12.72 -36.69 35.87
CA SER A 461 -11.88 -36.51 34.67
C SER A 461 -12.30 -37.37 33.48
N SER A 462 -12.05 -36.80 32.29
CA SER A 462 -12.23 -37.31 30.91
C SER A 462 -13.67 -37.20 30.39
N SER A 463 -13.96 -36.33 29.42
CA SER A 463 -13.65 -36.46 27.98
C SER A 463 -14.39 -37.69 27.42
N SER A 464 -15.04 -37.71 26.26
CA SER A 464 -14.99 -36.90 25.05
C SER A 464 -15.83 -37.65 23.99
N TYR A 465 -16.22 -36.96 22.90
CA TYR A 465 -16.72 -37.54 21.64
C TYR A 465 -18.11 -38.22 21.76
N GLU A 466 -19.01 -38.22 20.78
CA GLU A 466 -18.98 -37.90 19.37
C GLU A 466 -20.44 -37.88 18.86
N SER A 467 -20.66 -37.23 17.71
CA SER A 467 -21.57 -37.68 16.66
C SER A 467 -23.09 -37.63 16.87
N GLY A 468 -23.73 -36.79 16.04
CA GLY A 468 -24.60 -37.36 15.01
C GLY A 468 -26.08 -36.98 15.04
N SER A 469 -26.40 -36.06 14.12
CA SER A 469 -27.46 -36.24 13.12
C SER A 469 -28.91 -35.80 13.42
N THR A 470 -29.25 -34.72 12.72
CA THR A 470 -30.36 -34.60 11.74
C THR A 470 -31.80 -34.29 12.19
N SER A 471 -32.38 -33.45 11.33
CA SER A 471 -33.81 -33.20 11.07
C SER A 471 -34.46 -32.17 12.01
N SER A 472 -35.32 -31.25 11.58
CA SER A 472 -35.74 -30.74 10.27
C SER A 472 -36.87 -29.74 10.57
N TYR A 473 -36.97 -28.66 9.79
CA TYR A 473 -38.18 -27.88 9.49
C TYR A 473 -39.23 -27.64 10.60
N GLU A 474 -39.43 -26.38 10.99
CA GLU A 474 -40.78 -25.81 10.95
C GLU A 474 -40.75 -24.29 10.79
N SER A 475 -41.51 -23.84 9.79
CA SER A 475 -41.81 -22.47 9.43
C SER A 475 -42.79 -21.84 10.42
N SER A 476 -42.66 -20.55 10.70
CA SER A 476 -43.78 -19.73 11.18
C SER A 476 -43.62 -18.30 10.67
N THR A 477 -44.29 -18.05 9.55
CA THR A 477 -44.73 -16.73 9.07
C THR A 477 -45.65 -16.07 10.08
N CYS A 478 -45.42 -14.79 10.38
CA CYS A 478 -46.40 -13.90 11.01
C CYS A 478 -46.56 -12.65 10.13
N GLU A 479 -47.67 -12.60 9.39
CA GLU A 479 -48.25 -11.39 8.81
C GLU A 479 -49.21 -10.73 9.82
N SER A 480 -49.64 -9.50 9.48
CA SER A 480 -50.69 -8.63 10.05
C SER A 480 -50.16 -7.69 11.15
N ASP A 481 -50.24 -6.35 11.05
CA ASP A 481 -51.10 -5.45 10.26
C ASP A 481 -50.33 -4.22 9.72
#